data_AF-A0A526UWM3-F1
#
_entry.id   AF-A0A526UWM3-F1
#
_cell.length_a   1.000
_cell.length_b   1.000
_cell.length_c   1.000
_cell.angle_alpha   90.00
_cell.angle_beta   90.00
_cell.angle_gamma   90.00
#
_symmetry.space_group_name_H-M   'P 1'
#
loop_
_entity.id
_entity.type
_entity.pdbx_description
1 polymer ?
#
loop_
_entity_poly.entity_id
_entity_poly.type
_entity_poly.pdbx_seq_one_letter_code
_entity_poly.pdbx_strand_id
1 'polypeptide(L)'
;MMRSQKEKMLAGEFYNAADPEIQADLLATGAWLKRYNDTLGQTTGHWHELLSERLGEVGRGTVIRPPFFCDYGFNIRIGANAYINFNCVILDVVEVKIGQGTAIGPAVQIYTADHPHDAEQRQAGLQVGRPVHIGSRVWIGGG
;
A
#
# COMPACT_ATOMS: atom_id res chain seq x y z
N MET A 1 -19.43 15.46 15.26
CA MET A 1 -19.86 14.15 14.75
C MET A 1 -18.85 13.10 15.21
N MET A 2 -19.28 11.86 15.47
CA MET A 2 -18.35 10.75 15.70
C MET A 2 -17.69 10.38 14.38
N ARG A 3 -16.37 10.14 14.39
CA ARG A 3 -15.62 9.71 13.21
C ARG A 3 -16.02 8.30 12.76
N SER A 4 -16.03 8.04 11.45
CA SER A 4 -16.17 6.69 10.90
C SER A 4 -14.95 5.81 11.24
N GLN A 5 -15.04 4.49 11.06
CA GLN A 5 -13.89 3.61 11.28
C GLN A 5 -12.77 3.88 10.26
N LYS A 6 -13.12 4.22 9.02
CA LYS A 6 -12.14 4.63 8.00
C LYS A 6 -11.45 5.94 8.37
N GLU A 7 -12.18 6.93 8.88
CA GLU A 7 -11.57 8.18 9.35
C GLU A 7 -10.59 7.93 10.52
N LYS A 8 -10.91 7.01 11.43
CA LYS A 8 -9.98 6.57 12.50
C LYS A 8 -8.77 5.84 11.94
N MET A 9 -8.98 4.91 11.01
CA MET A 9 -7.91 4.18 10.33
C MET A 9 -6.91 5.14 9.71
N LEU A 10 -7.38 6.09 8.89
CA LEU A 10 -6.53 7.07 8.21
C LEU A 10 -5.83 8.05 9.17
N ALA A 11 -6.39 8.25 10.36
CA ALA A 11 -5.76 9.02 11.43
C ALA A 11 -4.70 8.22 12.22
N GLY A 12 -4.53 6.92 11.94
CA GLY A 12 -3.65 6.03 12.71
C GLY A 12 -4.19 5.72 14.10
N GLU A 13 -5.49 5.88 14.32
CA GLU A 13 -6.17 5.57 15.59
C GLU A 13 -6.66 4.12 15.59
N PHE A 14 -7.06 3.60 16.75
CA PHE A 14 -7.71 2.29 16.81
C PHE A 14 -9.01 2.28 16.01
N TYR A 15 -9.13 1.34 15.08
CA TYR A 15 -10.31 1.14 14.25
C TYR A 15 -10.69 -0.33 14.18
N ASN A 16 -11.96 -0.58 13.89
CA ASN A 16 -12.47 -1.91 13.58
C ASN A 16 -12.25 -2.21 12.09
N ALA A 17 -11.34 -3.13 11.77
CA ALA A 17 -11.03 -3.49 10.40
C ALA A 17 -12.17 -4.23 9.67
N ALA A 18 -13.15 -4.79 10.40
CA ALA A 18 -14.32 -5.43 9.83
C ALA A 18 -15.43 -4.45 9.43
N ASP A 19 -15.20 -3.13 9.54
CA ASP A 19 -16.15 -2.12 9.10
C ASP A 19 -16.52 -2.28 7.61
N PRO A 20 -17.81 -2.19 7.23
CA PRO A 20 -18.23 -2.41 5.85
C PRO A 20 -17.58 -1.46 4.83
N GLU A 21 -17.28 -0.22 5.20
CA GLU A 21 -16.61 0.74 4.30
C GLU A 21 -15.19 0.27 3.98
N ILE A 22 -14.46 -0.16 5.01
CA ILE A 22 -13.09 -0.68 4.90
C ILE A 22 -13.07 -1.97 4.09
N GLN A 23 -14.01 -2.89 4.35
CA GLN A 23 -14.12 -4.15 3.62
C GLN A 23 -14.45 -3.94 2.13
N ALA A 24 -15.29 -2.95 1.81
CA ALA A 24 -15.58 -2.59 0.43
C ALA A 24 -14.32 -2.09 -0.31
N ASP A 25 -13.49 -1.30 0.36
CA ASP A 25 -12.22 -0.84 -0.22
C ASP A 25 -11.25 -1.99 -0.48
N LEU A 26 -11.09 -2.92 0.47
CA LEU A 26 -10.23 -4.11 0.32
C LEU A 26 -10.67 -4.98 -0.88
N LEU A 27 -11.98 -5.21 -1.03
CA LEU A 27 -12.53 -5.95 -2.16
C LEU A 27 -12.23 -5.25 -3.50
N ALA A 28 -12.38 -3.93 -3.54
CA ALA A 28 -12.06 -3.14 -4.71
C ALA A 28 -10.54 -3.19 -5.03
N THR A 29 -9.66 -3.17 -4.02
CA THR A 29 -8.22 -3.35 -4.23
C THR A 29 -7.92 -4.74 -4.75
N GLY A 30 -8.54 -5.79 -4.22
CA GLY A 30 -8.35 -7.17 -4.67
C GLY A 30 -8.68 -7.35 -6.16
N ALA A 31 -9.80 -6.77 -6.61
CA ALA A 31 -10.17 -6.79 -8.03
C ALA A 31 -9.15 -6.02 -8.91
N TRP A 32 -8.66 -4.89 -8.43
CA TRP A 32 -7.62 -4.11 -9.12
C TRP A 32 -6.27 -4.86 -9.15
N LEU A 33 -5.85 -5.46 -8.03
CA LEU A 33 -4.62 -6.25 -7.93
C LEU A 33 -4.62 -7.42 -8.90
N LYS A 34 -5.76 -8.10 -9.05
CA LYS A 34 -5.90 -9.15 -10.08
C LYS A 34 -5.60 -8.60 -11.47
N ARG A 35 -6.25 -7.49 -11.86
CA ARG A 35 -6.01 -6.85 -13.16
C ARG A 35 -4.55 -6.47 -13.34
N TYR A 36 -3.97 -5.80 -12.34
CA TYR A 36 -2.59 -5.33 -12.39
C TYR A 36 -1.58 -6.48 -12.47
N ASN A 37 -1.73 -7.51 -11.65
CA ASN A 37 -0.80 -8.64 -11.60
C ASN A 37 -0.88 -9.52 -12.86
N ASP A 38 -2.02 -9.56 -13.55
CA ASP A 38 -2.20 -10.24 -14.84
C ASP A 38 -1.52 -9.51 -16.02
N THR A 39 -0.79 -8.40 -15.77
CA THR A 39 -0.11 -7.61 -16.83
C THR A 39 1.37 -7.91 -17.02
N LEU A 40 1.91 -8.98 -16.43
CA LEU A 40 3.30 -9.38 -16.63
C LEU A 40 3.62 -9.52 -18.13
N GLY A 41 4.71 -8.89 -18.57
CA GLY A 41 5.12 -8.86 -19.99
C GLY A 41 4.53 -7.71 -20.81
N GLN A 42 3.66 -6.87 -20.24
CA GLN A 42 3.16 -5.66 -20.88
C GLN A 42 4.12 -4.46 -20.69
N THR A 43 3.77 -3.31 -21.26
CA THR A 43 4.65 -2.12 -21.25
C THR A 43 4.62 -1.40 -19.89
N THR A 44 5.71 -0.72 -19.57
CA THR A 44 5.78 0.13 -18.36
C THR A 44 4.78 1.27 -18.37
N GLY A 45 4.41 1.77 -19.56
CA GLY A 45 3.34 2.77 -19.72
C GLY A 45 1.98 2.24 -19.28
N HIS A 46 1.62 1.02 -19.72
CA HIS A 46 0.38 0.39 -19.29
C HIS A 46 0.35 0.08 -17.79
N TRP A 47 1.47 -0.38 -17.24
CA TRP A 47 1.59 -0.54 -15.78
C TRP A 47 1.37 0.79 -15.05
N HIS A 48 1.95 1.89 -15.55
CA HIS A 48 1.80 3.20 -14.93
C HIS A 48 0.36 3.73 -14.96
N GLU A 49 -0.38 3.49 -16.05
CA GLU A 49 -1.81 3.80 -16.15
C GLU A 49 -2.60 3.07 -15.06
N LEU A 50 -2.43 1.75 -14.95
CA LEU A 50 -3.11 0.93 -13.93
C LEU A 50 -2.72 1.34 -12.50
N LEU A 51 -1.45 1.64 -12.25
CA LEU A 51 -0.98 2.13 -10.95
C LEU A 51 -1.64 3.46 -10.58
N SER A 52 -1.81 4.36 -11.56
CA SER A 52 -2.46 5.66 -11.35
C SER A 52 -3.97 5.57 -11.09
N GLU A 53 -4.62 4.45 -11.46
CA GLU A 53 -6.03 4.20 -11.11
C GLU A 53 -6.25 3.95 -9.62
N ARG A 54 -5.25 3.39 -8.91
CA ARG A 54 -5.42 2.92 -7.52
C ARG A 54 -4.51 3.58 -6.51
N LEU A 55 -3.26 3.87 -6.87
CA LEU A 55 -2.31 4.45 -5.93
C LEU A 55 -2.60 5.94 -5.71
N GLY A 56 -2.33 6.43 -4.51
CA GLY A 56 -2.56 7.83 -4.16
C GLY A 56 -1.69 8.80 -4.96
N GLU A 57 -0.47 8.38 -5.32
CA GLU A 57 0.42 9.13 -6.22
C GLU A 57 1.44 8.19 -6.87
N VAL A 58 1.67 8.35 -8.18
CA VAL A 58 2.71 7.63 -8.92
C VAL A 58 3.46 8.62 -9.82
N GLY A 59 4.69 8.93 -9.45
CA GLY A 59 5.52 9.84 -10.22
C GLY A 59 5.90 9.29 -11.59
N ARG A 60 6.09 10.20 -12.56
CA ARG A 60 6.51 9.85 -13.93
C ARG A 60 7.75 8.93 -13.92
N GLY A 61 7.75 7.92 -14.78
CA GLY A 61 8.89 7.01 -14.95
C GLY A 61 9.02 5.97 -13.84
N THR A 62 8.12 5.96 -12.86
CA THR A 62 8.08 4.94 -11.81
C THR A 62 7.60 3.62 -12.37
N VAL A 63 8.29 2.55 -11.98
CA VAL A 63 7.99 1.17 -12.37
C VAL A 63 7.83 0.34 -11.11
N ILE A 64 6.66 -0.28 -10.97
CA ILE A 64 6.46 -1.42 -10.07
C ILE A 64 6.32 -2.64 -10.96
N ARG A 65 6.98 -3.74 -10.61
CA ARG A 65 6.89 -4.98 -11.40
C ARG A 65 5.82 -5.90 -10.82
N PRO A 66 4.85 -6.36 -11.63
CA PRO A 66 3.92 -7.38 -11.18
C PRO A 66 4.62 -8.74 -11.00
N PRO A 67 4.23 -9.55 -10.01
CA PRO A 67 3.14 -9.26 -9.08
C PRO A 67 3.56 -8.30 -7.96
N PHE A 68 2.60 -7.50 -7.52
CA PHE A 68 2.65 -6.54 -6.43
C PHE A 68 1.42 -6.74 -5.54
N PHE A 69 1.52 -6.43 -4.25
CA PHE A 69 0.44 -6.59 -3.29
C PHE A 69 0.32 -5.38 -2.36
N CYS A 70 -0.90 -4.95 -2.07
CA CYS A 70 -1.21 -3.92 -1.08
C CYS A 70 -2.62 -4.10 -0.49
N ASP A 71 -2.94 -3.37 0.58
CA ASP A 71 -4.27 -3.42 1.19
C ASP A 71 -5.26 -2.53 0.40
N TYR A 72 -4.89 -1.26 0.24
CA TYR A 72 -5.79 -0.22 -0.29
C TYR A 72 -5.26 0.41 -1.57
N GLY A 73 -3.95 0.58 -1.66
CA GLY A 73 -3.26 1.30 -2.74
C GLY A 73 -3.35 2.82 -2.60
N PHE A 74 -4.51 3.37 -2.28
CA PHE A 74 -4.73 4.83 -2.25
C PHE A 74 -3.91 5.56 -1.17
N ASN A 75 -3.35 4.84 -0.19
CA ASN A 75 -2.47 5.41 0.83
C ASN A 75 -0.98 5.37 0.42
N ILE A 76 -0.66 4.78 -0.73
CA ILE A 76 0.71 4.69 -1.25
C ILE A 76 1.00 5.86 -2.18
N ARG A 77 2.05 6.61 -1.88
CA ARG A 77 2.55 7.74 -2.67
C ARG A 77 4.01 7.50 -3.07
N ILE A 78 4.28 7.47 -4.37
CA ILE A 78 5.61 7.14 -4.90
C ILE A 78 6.08 8.27 -5.80
N GLY A 79 7.26 8.83 -5.49
CA GLY A 79 7.90 9.87 -6.30
C GLY A 79 8.36 9.37 -7.68
N ALA A 80 8.82 10.28 -8.53
CA ALA A 80 9.23 9.97 -9.91
C ALA A 80 10.45 9.05 -9.99
N ASN A 81 10.54 8.28 -11.08
CA ASN A 81 11.64 7.37 -11.41
C ASN A 81 11.98 6.36 -10.31
N ALA A 82 11.01 5.97 -9.48
CA ALA A 82 11.20 4.91 -8.50
C ALA A 82 11.11 3.54 -9.18
N TYR A 83 11.76 2.53 -8.60
CA TYR A 83 11.72 1.16 -9.09
C TYR A 83 11.41 0.22 -7.94
N ILE A 84 10.35 -0.58 -8.08
CA ILE A 84 9.96 -1.61 -7.12
C ILE A 84 9.93 -2.94 -7.86
N ASN A 85 10.74 -3.90 -7.40
CA ASN A 85 10.87 -5.19 -8.05
C ASN A 85 9.72 -6.15 -7.65
N PHE A 86 9.74 -7.35 -8.21
CA PHE A 86 8.68 -8.35 -8.06
C PHE A 86 8.35 -8.72 -6.62
N ASN A 87 7.12 -9.17 -6.39
CA ASN A 87 6.63 -9.77 -5.15
C ASN A 87 6.68 -8.85 -3.94
N CYS A 88 6.79 -7.53 -4.11
CA CYS A 88 6.74 -6.61 -2.98
C CYS A 88 5.33 -6.55 -2.38
N VAL A 89 5.27 -6.43 -1.05
CA VAL A 89 4.03 -6.26 -0.28
C VAL A 89 4.07 -4.93 0.45
N ILE A 90 3.06 -4.08 0.24
CA ILE A 90 2.92 -2.80 0.95
C ILE A 90 1.55 -2.76 1.64
N LEU A 91 1.51 -3.06 2.94
CA LEU A 91 0.28 -2.97 3.73
C LEU A 91 0.06 -1.52 4.17
N ASP A 92 -0.82 -0.83 3.45
CA ASP A 92 -1.01 0.62 3.50
C ASP A 92 -2.30 1.03 4.22
N VAL A 93 -2.54 0.53 5.44
CA VAL A 93 -3.65 0.99 6.29
C VAL A 93 -3.59 2.50 6.55
N VAL A 94 -2.37 3.05 6.62
CA VAL A 94 -2.09 4.50 6.62
C VAL A 94 -0.98 4.84 5.61
N GLU A 95 -0.60 6.12 5.53
CA GLU A 95 0.30 6.63 4.50
C GLU A 95 1.62 5.85 4.39
N VAL A 96 1.94 5.45 3.16
CA VAL A 96 3.28 5.02 2.74
C VAL A 96 3.81 6.02 1.73
N LYS A 97 4.96 6.63 2.03
CA LYS A 97 5.61 7.58 1.13
C LYS A 97 6.98 7.07 0.69
N ILE A 98 7.19 6.97 -0.62
CA ILE A 98 8.46 6.53 -1.22
C ILE A 98 9.01 7.67 -2.07
N GLY A 99 10.21 8.13 -1.74
CA GLY A 99 10.85 9.24 -2.44
C GLY A 99 11.25 8.92 -3.89
N GLN A 100 11.52 9.99 -4.66
CA GLN A 100 11.93 9.86 -6.06
C GLN A 100 13.26 9.12 -6.22
N GLY A 101 13.41 8.37 -7.31
CA GLY A 101 14.64 7.65 -7.64
C GLY A 101 14.99 6.53 -6.67
N THR A 102 14.08 6.14 -5.77
CA THR A 102 14.30 5.05 -4.83
C THR A 102 14.12 3.69 -5.51
N ALA A 103 15.02 2.75 -5.23
CA ALA A 103 15.00 1.41 -5.76
C ALA A 103 14.79 0.38 -4.64
N ILE A 104 13.80 -0.49 -4.81
CA ILE A 104 13.40 -1.53 -3.85
C ILE A 104 13.56 -2.89 -4.53
N GLY A 105 14.34 -3.77 -3.91
CA GLY A 105 14.59 -5.14 -4.36
C GLY A 105 13.34 -6.02 -4.31
N PRO A 106 13.43 -7.27 -4.79
CA PRO A 106 12.28 -8.17 -4.83
C PRO A 106 11.88 -8.64 -3.44
N ALA A 107 10.62 -9.02 -3.29
CA ALA A 107 10.02 -9.58 -2.07
C ALA A 107 10.00 -8.64 -0.84
N VAL A 108 10.38 -7.37 -0.98
CA VAL A 108 10.37 -6.41 0.14
C VAL A 108 8.97 -6.19 0.69
N GLN A 109 8.90 -6.16 2.01
CA GLN A 109 7.68 -6.00 2.79
C GLN A 109 7.69 -4.66 3.55
N ILE A 110 6.71 -3.79 3.31
CA ILE A 110 6.55 -2.49 3.98
C ILE A 110 5.19 -2.46 4.66
N TYR A 111 5.19 -2.39 6.00
CA TYR A 111 3.97 -2.53 6.78
C TYR A 111 3.70 -1.27 7.60
N THR A 112 2.53 -0.67 7.36
CA THR A 112 1.97 0.37 8.22
C THR A 112 0.99 -0.19 9.24
N ALA A 113 0.44 -1.38 8.97
CA ALA A 113 -0.47 -2.07 9.87
C ALA A 113 0.24 -2.55 11.12
N ASP A 114 -0.40 -2.33 12.27
CA ASP A 114 0.02 -2.78 13.58
C ASP A 114 -1.22 -3.27 14.36
N HIS A 115 -0.99 -4.09 15.38
CA HIS A 115 -2.05 -4.66 16.21
C HIS A 115 -1.81 -4.34 17.68
N PRO A 116 -2.88 -4.09 18.47
CA PRO A 116 -2.73 -3.91 19.90
C PRO A 116 -2.01 -5.11 20.52
N HIS A 117 -1.06 -4.90 21.43
CA HIS A 117 -0.39 -6.02 22.10
C HIS A 117 -1.34 -6.77 23.06
N ASP A 118 -2.31 -6.05 23.62
CA ASP A 118 -3.36 -6.61 24.45
C ASP A 118 -4.20 -7.64 23.68
N ALA A 119 -4.38 -8.82 24.27
CA ALA A 119 -5.02 -9.95 23.60
C ALA A 119 -6.52 -9.73 23.40
N GLU A 120 -7.21 -9.09 24.35
CA GLU A 120 -8.66 -8.83 24.26
C GLU A 120 -8.93 -7.80 23.17
N GLN A 121 -8.14 -6.73 23.10
CA GLN A 121 -8.22 -5.74 22.02
C GLN A 121 -7.96 -6.34 20.64
N ARG A 122 -6.96 -7.23 20.53
CA ARG A 122 -6.70 -7.97 19.29
C ARG A 122 -7.85 -8.89 18.89
N GLN A 123 -8.42 -9.62 19.85
CA GLN A 123 -9.58 -10.48 19.61
C GLN A 123 -10.82 -9.70 19.20
N ALA A 124 -10.96 -8.46 19.66
CA ALA A 124 -12.01 -7.55 19.23
C ALA A 124 -11.83 -7.03 17.78
N GLY A 125 -10.78 -7.45 17.08
CA GLY A 125 -10.52 -7.07 15.68
C GLY A 125 -9.98 -5.65 15.49
N LEU A 126 -9.47 -5.04 16.57
CA LEU A 126 -8.88 -3.71 16.50
C LEU A 126 -7.53 -3.75 15.79
N GLN A 127 -7.31 -2.73 14.96
CA GLN A 127 -6.05 -2.45 14.26
C GLN A 127 -5.66 -1.00 14.48
N VAL A 128 -4.39 -0.68 14.25
CA VAL A 128 -3.83 0.66 14.30
C VAL A 128 -2.79 0.83 13.20
N GLY A 129 -2.58 2.06 12.75
CA GLY A 129 -1.66 2.35 11.64
C GLY A 129 -0.50 3.25 12.08
N ARG A 130 0.70 2.96 11.58
CA ARG A 130 1.89 3.83 11.70
C ARG A 130 2.46 4.12 10.31
N PRO A 131 2.57 5.40 9.89
CA PRO A 131 3.03 5.72 8.55
C PRO A 131 4.49 5.32 8.35
N VAL A 132 4.83 4.96 7.11
CA VAL A 132 6.21 4.64 6.70
C VAL A 132 6.67 5.61 5.63
N HIS A 133 7.79 6.28 5.88
CA HIS A 133 8.39 7.23 4.94
C HIS A 133 9.80 6.78 4.54
N ILE A 134 9.98 6.47 3.26
CA ILE A 134 11.27 6.16 2.64
C ILE A 134 11.73 7.38 1.87
N GLY A 135 12.97 7.82 2.14
CA GLY A 135 13.58 8.97 1.48
C GLY A 135 13.77 8.79 -0.03
N SER A 136 14.34 9.82 -0.67
CA SER A 136 14.65 9.80 -2.10
C SER A 136 16.02 9.20 -2.38
N ARG A 137 16.17 8.49 -3.52
CA ARG A 137 17.42 7.84 -3.94
C ARG A 137 17.95 6.82 -2.94
N VAL A 138 17.03 6.18 -2.21
CA VAL A 138 17.35 5.07 -1.31
C VAL A 138 17.47 3.79 -2.13
N TRP A 139 18.32 2.86 -1.67
CA TRP A 139 18.32 1.48 -2.14
C TRP A 139 17.98 0.55 -0.99
N ILE A 140 16.95 -0.28 -1.18
CA ILE A 140 16.59 -1.39 -0.28
C ILE A 140 16.85 -2.69 -1.04
N GLY A 141 17.54 -3.63 -0.40
CA GLY A 141 17.79 -4.98 -0.92
C GLY A 141 16.50 -5.80 -1.07
N GLY A 142 16.60 -7.11 -1.33
CA GLY A 142 15.42 -7.99 -1.32
C GLY A 142 15.18 -8.64 0.05
N GLY A 143 13.94 -9.06 0.35
CA GLY A 143 13.60 -9.76 1.60
C GLY A 143 12.13 -9.78 1.97
#